data_AF-A0A7R9ZRE4-F1
#
_entry.id   AF-A0A7R9ZRE4-F1
#
_cell.length_a   1.000
_cell.length_b   1.000
_cell.length_c   1.000
_cell.angle_alpha   90.00
_cell.angle_beta   90.00
_cell.angle_gamma   90.00
#
_symmetry.space_group_name_H-M   'P 1'
#
loop_
_entity.id
_entity.type
_entity.pdbx_description
1 polymer ?
#
loop_
_entity_poly.entity_id
_entity_poly.type
_entity_poly.pdbx_seq_one_letter_code
_entity_poly.pdbx_strand_id
1 'polypeptide(L)'
;CALLKKFLSISDEATTSKEGEVDLTHSYMFISKIGKGTVKDSLVCKVETKELSADGAILVNCVAPKITAGKGAILYNVMSETEIVAKEGEVKVEVTPEEGEPYILTSRMDIDGKKAWKNAVGENKFSFEEVHKKNKQANISKIEEARATKRRRICKDL
;
A
#
# COMPACT_ATOMS: atom_id res chain seq x y z
N CYS A 1 14.07 -7.41 -11.69
CA CYS A 1 13.25 -7.73 -12.88
C CYS A 1 13.21 -6.51 -13.82
N ALA A 2 13.85 -6.57 -14.99
CA ALA A 2 13.99 -5.44 -15.91
C ALA A 2 12.64 -4.93 -16.47
N LEU A 3 11.68 -5.83 -16.67
CA LEU A 3 10.34 -5.48 -17.18
C LEU A 3 9.54 -4.64 -16.18
N LEU A 4 9.59 -4.99 -14.89
CA LEU A 4 8.90 -4.24 -13.83
C LEU A 4 9.55 -2.87 -13.62
N LYS A 5 10.89 -2.79 -13.68
CA LYS A 5 11.60 -1.50 -13.67
C LYS A 5 11.16 -0.60 -14.82
N LYS A 6 11.06 -1.15 -16.04
CA LYS A 6 10.55 -0.42 -17.21
C LYS A 6 9.08 -0.03 -17.08
N PHE A 7 8.24 -0.92 -16.56
CA PHE A 7 6.81 -0.66 -16.32
C PHE A 7 6.59 0.49 -15.33
N LEU A 8 7.44 0.59 -14.31
CA LEU A 8 7.41 1.65 -13.30
C LEU A 8 8.31 2.86 -13.68
N SER A 9 8.87 2.88 -14.90
CA SER A 9 9.78 3.93 -15.40
C SER A 9 11.01 4.20 -14.52
N ILE A 10 11.55 3.15 -13.88
CA ILE A 10 12.74 3.19 -13.04
C ILE A 10 13.97 3.02 -13.94
N SER A 11 14.81 4.07 -14.07
CA SER A 11 16.17 3.92 -14.63
C SER A 11 17.09 3.25 -13.61
N ASP A 12 18.19 2.63 -14.06
CA ASP A 12 19.13 1.95 -13.14
C ASP A 12 19.81 2.90 -12.13
N GLU A 13 19.66 4.21 -12.32
CA GLU A 13 20.14 5.28 -11.44
C GLU A 13 19.00 6.01 -10.69
N ALA A 14 17.73 5.62 -10.88
CA ALA A 14 16.57 6.29 -10.30
C ALA A 14 16.39 6.02 -8.80
N THR A 15 17.17 6.78 -8.03
CA THR A 15 16.74 7.66 -6.95
C THR A 15 16.09 7.01 -5.72
N THR A 16 16.95 6.63 -4.78
CA THR A 16 16.65 6.59 -3.35
C THR A 16 16.06 7.92 -2.91
N SER A 17 14.76 7.93 -2.60
CA SER A 17 14.20 8.99 -1.76
C SER A 17 14.49 8.55 -0.33
N LYS A 18 15.57 9.09 0.27
CA LYS A 18 15.99 8.75 1.62
C LYS A 18 15.72 9.97 2.50
N GLU A 19 14.85 9.83 3.49
CA GLU A 19 14.80 10.74 4.64
C GLU A 19 14.70 9.89 5.91
N GLY A 20 15.85 9.40 6.40
CA GLY A 20 15.91 8.59 7.61
C GLY A 20 17.02 7.52 7.68
N GLU A 21 17.10 6.87 8.84
CA GLU A 21 17.98 5.72 9.12
C GLU A 21 17.32 4.41 8.66
N VAL A 22 17.33 4.17 7.34
CA VAL A 22 16.73 2.97 6.74
C VAL A 22 17.77 2.03 6.18
N ASP A 23 17.73 0.78 6.65
CA ASP A 23 18.55 -0.34 6.18
C ASP A 23 17.87 -1.02 4.98
N LEU A 24 18.49 -0.92 3.80
CA LEU A 24 17.98 -1.49 2.55
C LEU A 24 18.82 -2.70 2.13
N THR A 25 18.21 -3.88 2.06
CA THR A 25 18.86 -5.12 1.61
C THR A 25 18.10 -5.74 0.46
N HIS A 26 18.69 -5.81 -0.75
CA HIS A 26 18.05 -6.38 -1.94
C HIS A 26 16.62 -5.84 -2.19
N SER A 27 16.45 -4.53 -1.99
CA SER A 27 15.16 -3.86 -2.02
C SER A 27 15.18 -2.66 -2.95
N TYR A 28 13.99 -2.22 -3.34
CA TYR A 28 13.77 -1.06 -4.19
C TYR A 28 12.84 -0.07 -3.48
N MET A 29 13.24 1.20 -3.39
CA MET A 29 12.48 2.24 -2.72
C MET A 29 12.43 3.52 -3.54
N PHE A 30 11.23 3.99 -3.88
CA PHE A 30 11.02 5.17 -4.73
C PHE A 30 9.92 6.08 -4.20
N ILE A 31 10.10 7.38 -4.38
CA ILE A 31 9.14 8.45 -4.02
C ILE A 31 8.59 8.26 -2.59
N SER A 32 9.42 7.81 -1.64
CA SER A 32 9.02 7.43 -0.28
C SER A 32 9.75 8.24 0.78
N LYS A 33 9.10 8.51 1.91
CA LYS A 33 9.65 9.26 3.05
C LYS A 33 9.52 8.42 4.31
N ILE A 34 10.63 7.87 4.78
CA ILE A 34 10.66 6.80 5.79
C ILE A 34 11.67 7.16 6.89
N GLY A 35 11.20 7.51 8.09
CA GLY A 35 12.05 8.01 9.17
C GLY A 35 13.12 7.03 9.65
N LYS A 36 12.77 5.75 9.85
CA LYS A 36 13.72 4.68 10.21
C LYS A 36 13.18 3.29 9.88
N GLY A 37 14.06 2.29 9.86
CA GLY A 37 13.69 0.88 9.91
C GLY A 37 14.43 0.00 8.90
N THR A 38 13.83 -1.14 8.55
CA THR A 38 14.48 -2.17 7.74
C THR A 38 13.59 -2.59 6.59
N VAL A 39 14.16 -2.64 5.39
CA VAL A 39 13.48 -3.02 4.15
C VAL A 39 14.33 -4.06 3.42
N LYS A 40 13.92 -5.32 3.50
CA LYS A 40 14.61 -6.47 2.95
C LYS A 40 13.77 -7.17 1.88
N ASP A 41 14.38 -7.53 0.75
CA ASP A 41 13.74 -8.28 -0.34
C ASP A 41 12.39 -7.65 -0.81
N SER A 42 12.24 -6.33 -0.67
CA SER A 42 10.94 -5.64 -0.75
C SER A 42 10.91 -4.53 -1.81
N LEU A 43 9.70 -4.17 -2.23
CA LEU A 43 9.41 -3.03 -3.08
C LEU A 43 8.56 -2.00 -2.33
N VAL A 44 9.05 -0.77 -2.23
CA VAL A 44 8.41 0.33 -1.52
C VAL A 44 8.27 1.52 -2.47
N CYS A 45 7.03 1.93 -2.77
CA CYS A 45 6.76 3.02 -3.70
C CYS A 45 5.70 3.97 -3.15
N LYS A 46 6.00 5.27 -3.12
CA LYS A 46 5.05 6.28 -2.64
C LYS A 46 4.59 6.02 -1.19
N VAL A 47 5.49 5.57 -0.32
CA VAL A 47 5.20 5.27 1.09
C VAL A 47 5.70 6.38 2.00
N GLU A 48 4.89 6.78 2.98
CA GLU A 48 5.28 7.78 3.98
C GLU A 48 4.99 7.28 5.40
N THR A 49 6.03 7.18 6.24
CA THR A 49 5.91 6.67 7.62
C THR A 49 7.11 7.06 8.49
N LYS A 50 6.94 7.09 9.82
CA LYS A 50 8.06 7.29 10.75
C LYS A 50 8.89 6.01 10.90
N GLU A 51 8.26 4.84 10.84
CA GLU A 51 8.92 3.55 11.05
C GLU A 51 8.40 2.50 10.07
N LEU A 52 9.31 1.87 9.32
CA LEU A 52 8.99 0.81 8.36
C LEU A 52 9.77 -0.47 8.67
N SER A 53 9.05 -1.58 8.81
CA SER A 53 9.62 -2.93 8.75
C SER A 53 8.96 -3.68 7.60
N ALA A 54 9.76 -4.09 6.62
CA ALA A 54 9.31 -4.85 5.46
C ALA A 54 10.30 -5.96 5.11
N ASP A 55 9.81 -7.19 5.00
CA ASP A 55 10.56 -8.35 4.51
C ASP A 55 9.75 -8.97 3.36
N GLY A 56 10.36 -9.16 2.18
CA GLY A 56 9.70 -9.82 1.05
C GLY A 56 8.37 -9.19 0.61
N ALA A 57 8.12 -7.91 0.87
CA ALA A 57 6.80 -7.28 0.77
C ALA A 57 6.71 -6.25 -0.37
N ILE A 58 5.49 -5.95 -0.80
CA ILE A 58 5.18 -4.90 -1.78
C ILE A 58 4.28 -3.85 -1.12
N LEU A 59 4.75 -2.61 -1.07
CA LEU A 59 4.01 -1.48 -0.52
C LEU A 59 3.92 -0.37 -1.56
N VAL A 60 2.70 0.03 -1.90
CA VAL A 60 2.45 1.09 -2.88
C VAL A 60 1.42 2.09 -2.35
N ASN A 61 1.78 3.37 -2.37
CA ASN A 61 0.90 4.48 -1.98
C ASN A 61 0.30 4.33 -0.58
N CYS A 62 1.12 3.94 0.39
CA CYS A 62 0.71 3.71 1.77
C CYS A 62 1.17 4.84 2.69
N VAL A 63 0.39 5.17 3.72
CA VAL A 63 0.73 6.21 4.71
C VAL A 63 0.25 5.81 6.09
N ALA A 64 1.14 5.83 7.08
CA ALA A 64 0.80 5.61 8.49
C ALA A 64 1.97 6.01 9.41
N PRO A 65 1.75 6.24 10.72
CA PRO A 65 2.84 6.44 11.68
C PRO A 65 3.86 5.31 11.71
N LYS A 66 3.40 4.06 11.61
CA LYS A 66 4.24 2.87 11.56
C LYS A 66 3.65 1.85 10.59
N ILE A 67 4.50 1.18 9.81
CA ILE A 67 4.09 0.10 8.91
C ILE A 67 4.95 -1.13 9.15
N THR A 68 4.30 -2.26 9.43
CA THR A 68 4.94 -3.58 9.51
C THR A 68 4.33 -4.51 8.47
N ALA A 69 5.13 -4.93 7.50
CA ALA A 69 4.72 -5.82 6.42
C ALA A 69 5.56 -7.10 6.46
N GLY A 70 4.90 -8.22 6.80
CA GLY A 70 5.53 -9.54 6.81
C GLY A 70 5.85 -10.05 5.40
N LYS A 71 6.59 -11.17 5.36
CA LYS A 71 7.00 -11.84 4.11
C LYS A 71 5.85 -12.01 3.14
N GLY A 72 6.05 -11.61 1.87
CA GLY A 72 5.05 -11.75 0.81
C GLY A 72 3.80 -10.89 0.98
N ALA A 73 3.74 -9.98 1.95
CA ALA A 73 2.60 -9.08 2.12
C ALA A 73 2.51 -8.07 0.97
N ILE A 74 1.28 -7.69 0.60
CA ILE A 74 1.00 -6.68 -0.42
C ILE A 74 0.05 -5.62 0.14
N LEU A 75 0.50 -4.37 0.18
CA LEU A 75 -0.30 -3.24 0.60
C LEU A 75 -0.44 -2.23 -0.53
N TYR A 76 -1.68 -1.87 -0.85
CA TYR A 76 -1.98 -0.93 -1.93
C TYR A 76 -2.96 0.15 -1.47
N ASN A 77 -2.57 1.41 -1.63
CA ASN A 77 -3.40 2.59 -1.35
C ASN A 77 -3.85 2.76 0.12
N VAL A 78 -3.27 2.02 1.07
CA VAL A 78 -3.74 2.00 2.47
C VAL A 78 -3.25 3.24 3.23
N MET A 79 -4.17 4.01 3.81
CA MET A 79 -3.84 5.19 4.63
C MET A 79 -4.48 5.08 6.01
N SER A 80 -3.67 5.14 7.06
CA SER A 80 -4.11 5.02 8.45
C SER A 80 -3.54 6.12 9.33
N GLU A 81 -4.31 6.58 10.31
CA GLU A 81 -3.84 7.47 11.38
C GLU A 81 -3.13 6.69 12.49
N THR A 82 -3.26 5.37 12.50
CA THR A 82 -2.60 4.45 13.43
C THR A 82 -1.68 3.51 12.67
N GLU A 83 -0.99 2.62 13.39
CA GLU A 83 -0.11 1.65 12.77
C GLU A 83 -0.84 0.73 11.77
N ILE A 84 -0.13 0.37 10.71
CA ILE A 84 -0.56 -0.65 9.74
C ILE A 84 0.28 -1.90 9.98
N VAL A 85 -0.39 -3.01 10.28
CA VAL A 85 0.23 -4.33 10.36
C VAL A 85 -0.37 -5.22 9.28
N ALA A 86 0.49 -5.86 8.49
CA ALA A 86 0.16 -6.90 7.53
C ALA A 86 0.99 -8.15 7.82
N LYS A 87 0.29 -9.26 8.07
CA LYS A 87 0.91 -10.55 8.37
C LYS A 87 1.53 -11.16 7.11
N GLU A 88 2.28 -12.24 7.29
CA GLU A 88 2.85 -13.01 6.18
C GLU A 88 1.77 -13.41 5.15
N GLY A 89 2.05 -13.08 3.89
CA GLY A 89 1.20 -13.32 2.73
C GLY A 89 -0.12 -12.52 2.73
N GLU A 90 -0.33 -11.57 3.65
CA GLU A 90 -1.56 -10.77 3.69
C GLU A 90 -1.58 -9.75 2.54
N VAL A 91 -2.72 -9.65 1.86
CA VAL A 91 -2.99 -8.63 0.84
C VAL A 91 -3.99 -7.65 1.44
N LYS A 92 -3.67 -6.35 1.45
CA LYS A 92 -4.53 -5.29 1.98
C LYS A 92 -4.64 -4.14 0.99
N VAL A 93 -5.88 -3.78 0.65
CA VAL A 93 -6.18 -2.73 -0.32
C VAL A 93 -7.24 -1.80 0.27
N GLU A 94 -7.00 -0.49 0.18
CA GLU A 94 -8.02 0.51 0.48
C GLU A 94 -8.65 1.00 -0.83
N VAL A 95 -9.99 0.98 -0.90
CA VAL A 95 -10.78 1.58 -1.97
C VAL A 95 -11.59 2.73 -1.39
N THR A 96 -11.29 3.96 -1.77
CA THR A 96 -12.03 5.15 -1.35
C THR A 96 -13.24 5.36 -2.26
N PRO A 97 -14.47 5.34 -1.73
CA PRO A 97 -15.64 5.73 -2.50
C PRO A 97 -15.71 7.24 -2.72
N GLU A 98 -16.59 7.68 -3.62
CA GLU A 98 -16.88 9.11 -3.80
C GLU A 98 -17.46 9.73 -2.53
N GLU A 99 -18.27 8.96 -1.78
CA GLU A 99 -18.90 9.37 -0.54
C GLU A 99 -18.81 8.25 0.51
N GLY A 100 -18.60 8.63 1.77
CA GLY A 100 -18.54 7.71 2.91
C GLY A 100 -17.14 7.17 3.21
N GLU A 101 -17.09 6.16 4.08
CA GLU A 101 -15.83 5.60 4.58
C GLU A 101 -15.15 4.68 3.55
N PRO A 102 -13.80 4.66 3.50
CA PRO A 102 -13.07 3.73 2.64
C PRO A 102 -13.35 2.26 2.95
N TYR A 103 -13.39 1.44 1.91
CA TYR A 103 -13.41 -0.01 2.05
C TYR A 103 -11.98 -0.51 2.24
N ILE A 104 -11.71 -1.19 3.35
CA ILE A 104 -10.50 -2.00 3.52
C ILE A 104 -10.83 -3.42 3.11
N LEU A 105 -10.22 -3.87 2.01
CA LEU A 105 -10.34 -5.23 1.52
C LEU A 105 -9.06 -6.00 1.82
N THR A 106 -9.22 -7.16 2.44
CA THR A 106 -8.14 -8.08 2.78
C THR A 106 -8.25 -9.38 1.99
N SER A 107 -7.11 -9.99 1.70
CA SER A 107 -7.01 -11.32 1.11
C SER A 107 -5.66 -11.92 1.51
N ARG A 108 -5.26 -13.02 0.90
CA ARG A 108 -3.97 -13.65 1.10
C ARG A 108 -3.39 -14.15 -0.22
N MET A 109 -2.06 -14.24 -0.26
CA MET A 109 -1.30 -14.77 -1.40
C MET A 109 -1.55 -16.25 -1.69
N ASP A 110 -2.07 -17.00 -0.72
CA ASP A 110 -2.47 -18.39 -0.83
C ASP A 110 -3.92 -18.58 -1.30
N ILE A 111 -4.67 -17.50 -1.52
CA ILE A 111 -6.05 -17.53 -2.03
C ILE A 111 -6.06 -17.27 -3.53
N ASP A 112 -6.78 -18.12 -4.27
CA ASP A 112 -7.04 -17.90 -5.69
C ASP A 112 -7.72 -16.53 -5.94
N GLY A 113 -7.10 -15.71 -6.79
CA GLY A 113 -7.57 -14.35 -7.08
C GLY A 113 -8.96 -14.29 -7.73
N LYS A 114 -9.37 -15.30 -8.51
CA LYS A 114 -10.73 -15.38 -9.06
C LYS A 114 -11.75 -15.67 -7.96
N LYS A 115 -11.38 -16.50 -6.98
CA LYS A 115 -12.22 -16.76 -5.81
C LYS A 115 -12.36 -15.52 -4.93
N ALA A 116 -11.24 -14.86 -4.62
CA ALA A 116 -11.25 -13.60 -3.85
C ALA A 116 -12.02 -12.49 -4.60
N TRP A 117 -11.95 -12.45 -5.94
CA TRP A 117 -12.70 -11.49 -6.73
C TRP A 117 -14.21 -11.63 -6.56
N LYS A 118 -14.73 -12.86 -6.66
CA LYS A 118 -16.16 -13.16 -6.67
C LYS A 118 -16.80 -13.27 -5.28
N ASN A 119 -16.05 -13.74 -4.30
CA ASN A 119 -16.55 -14.03 -2.97
C ASN A 119 -15.89 -13.14 -1.92
N ALA A 120 -16.65 -12.71 -0.92
CA ALA A 120 -16.04 -12.16 0.29
C ALA A 120 -15.13 -13.22 0.93
N VAL A 121 -13.91 -12.82 1.29
CA VAL A 121 -12.90 -13.67 1.92
C VAL A 121 -12.38 -12.98 3.18
N GLY A 122 -11.93 -13.78 4.15
CA GLY A 122 -11.47 -13.25 5.44
C GLY A 122 -12.58 -12.48 6.16
N GLU A 123 -12.28 -11.26 6.58
CA GLU A 123 -13.19 -10.38 7.32
C GLU A 123 -13.89 -9.36 6.41
N ASN A 124 -13.77 -9.51 5.09
CA ASN A 124 -14.37 -8.55 4.17
C ASN A 124 -15.89 -8.61 4.21
N LYS A 125 -16.53 -7.45 4.39
CA LYS A 125 -17.98 -7.31 4.26
C LYS A 125 -18.48 -7.52 2.82
N PHE A 126 -17.65 -7.19 1.83
CA PHE A 126 -17.97 -7.26 0.41
C PHE A 126 -16.84 -7.95 -0.35
N SER A 127 -17.17 -8.65 -1.44
CA SER A 127 -16.19 -9.11 -2.41
C SER A 127 -15.52 -7.93 -3.13
N PHE A 128 -14.35 -8.17 -3.74
CA PHE A 128 -13.68 -7.17 -4.56
C PHE A 128 -14.56 -6.76 -5.76
N GLU A 129 -15.31 -7.70 -6.34
CA GLU A 129 -16.23 -7.40 -7.44
C GLU A 129 -17.38 -6.48 -7.01
N GLU A 130 -17.96 -6.70 -5.83
CA GLU A 130 -19.04 -5.84 -5.32
C GLU A 130 -18.55 -4.41 -5.06
N VAL A 131 -17.37 -4.25 -4.45
CA VAL A 131 -16.76 -2.93 -4.24
C VAL A 131 -16.42 -2.27 -5.58
N HIS A 132 -15.91 -3.04 -6.55
CA HIS A 132 -15.66 -2.54 -7.90
C HIS A 132 -16.95 -2.04 -8.57
N LYS A 133 -18.03 -2.82 -8.52
CA LYS A 133 -19.34 -2.43 -9.06
C LYS A 133 -19.88 -1.17 -8.40
N LYS A 134 -19.78 -1.06 -7.06
CA LYS A 134 -20.19 0.12 -6.29
C LYS A 134 -19.40 1.38 -6.68
N ASN A 135 -18.12 1.23 -7.01
CA ASN A 135 -17.24 2.34 -7.38
C ASN A 135 -17.12 2.58 -8.89
N LYS A 136 -17.81 1.80 -9.72
CA LYS A 136 -17.61 1.80 -11.18
C LYS A 136 -17.89 3.16 -11.84
N GLN A 137 -18.75 3.97 -11.25
CA GLN A 137 -19.14 5.29 -11.75
C GLN A 137 -18.67 6.43 -10.85
N ALA A 138 -17.80 6.14 -9.88
CA ALA A 138 -17.33 7.14 -8.95
C ALA A 138 -16.50 8.21 -9.66
N ASN A 139 -16.68 9.46 -9.24
CA ASN A 139 -15.87 10.57 -9.73
C ASN A 139 -14.43 10.48 -9.20
N ILE A 140 -13.50 10.08 -10.07
CA ILE A 140 -12.10 9.87 -9.67
C ILE A 140 -11.42 11.15 -9.17
N SER A 141 -11.76 12.31 -9.74
CA SER A 141 -11.17 13.60 -9.32
C SER A 141 -11.55 13.93 -7.88
N LYS A 142 -12.81 13.72 -7.49
CA LYS A 142 -13.24 13.89 -6.09
C LYS A 142 -12.53 12.91 -5.16
N ILE A 143 -12.39 11.66 -5.58
CA ILE A 143 -11.67 10.64 -4.80
C ILE A 143 -10.20 11.05 -4.60
N GLU A 144 -9.53 11.54 -5.64
CA GLU A 144 -8.15 12.01 -5.57
C GLU A 144 -8.00 13.19 -4.61
N GLU A 145 -8.91 14.16 -4.67
CA GLU A 145 -8.93 15.30 -3.73
C GLU A 145 -9.14 14.87 -2.28
N ALA A 146 -10.10 13.96 -2.04
CA ALA A 146 -10.37 13.41 -0.71
C ALA A 146 -9.16 12.65 -0.16
N ARG A 147 -8.55 11.80 -1.00
CA ARG A 147 -7.34 11.03 -0.63
C ARG A 147 -6.14 11.94 -0.39
N ALA A 148 -5.95 12.97 -1.20
CA ALA A 148 -4.88 13.96 -1.00
C ALA A 148 -5.07 14.73 0.32
N THR A 149 -6.31 15.06 0.67
CA THR A 149 -6.65 15.72 1.93
C THR A 149 -6.38 14.81 3.13
N LYS A 150 -6.85 13.55 3.09
CA LYS A 150 -6.56 12.55 4.14
C LYS A 150 -5.05 12.34 4.29
N ARG A 151 -4.32 12.21 3.19
CA ARG A 151 -2.86 12.08 3.18
C ARG A 151 -2.19 13.28 3.86
N ARG A 152 -2.50 14.51 3.47
CA ARG A 152 -1.96 15.73 4.10
C ARG A 152 -2.22 15.76 5.61
N ARG A 153 -3.41 15.33 6.05
CA ARG A 153 -3.76 15.25 7.47
C ARG A 153 -2.82 14.30 8.21
N ILE A 154 -2.70 13.05 7.73
CA ILE A 154 -1.86 12.04 8.36
C ILE A 154 -0.38 12.50 8.36
N CYS A 155 0.12 12.97 7.22
CA CYS A 155 1.53 13.37 7.08
C CYS A 155 1.92 14.60 7.93
N LYS A 156 0.96 15.43 8.35
CA LYS A 156 1.24 16.55 9.28
C LYS A 156 1.74 16.05 10.64
N ASP A 157 1.32 14.84 11.02
CA ASP A 157 1.64 14.21 12.31
C ASP A 157 2.76 13.16 12.17
N LEU A 158 3.38 13.04 10.99
CA LEU A 158 4.54 12.17 10.68
C LEU A 158 5.85 12.96 10.74
#